data_AF-A0A7X8NS13-F1
#
_entry.id   AF-A0A7X8NS13-F1
#
_cell.length_a   1.000
_cell.length_b   1.000
_cell.length_c   1.000
_cell.angle_alpha   90.00
_cell.angle_beta   90.00
_cell.angle_gamma   90.00
#
_symmetry.space_group_name_H-M   'P 1'
#
loop_
_entity.id
_entity.type
_entity.pdbx_description
1 polymer ?
#
loop_
_entity_poly.entity_id
_entity_poly.type
_entity_poly.pdbx_seq_one_letter_code
_entity_poly.pdbx_strand_id
1 'polypeptide(L)'
;MLLIELAEMSQAEGISWIPAHLVLKPGLFGQAVLPWLEGGPFPAPAFVAMHRLDDGSMASRGLNLLMGQEFILQPGKSEDASLLARTAVRLVDWLVAHGPVLQPTRAILAGTGAVSLEAQFGSPILARCD
;
A
#
# COMPACT_ATOMS: atom_id res chain seq x y z
N MET A 1 7.06 8.21 19.11
CA MET A 1 5.81 8.87 19.54
C MET A 1 5.86 10.40 19.51
N LEU A 2 7.04 11.01 19.31
CA LEU A 2 7.22 12.47 19.27
C LEU A 2 6.41 13.22 18.20
N LEU A 3 6.12 12.60 17.05
CA LEU A 3 5.35 13.23 15.96
C LEU A 3 3.88 13.50 16.35
N ILE A 4 3.25 12.57 17.09
CA ILE A 4 1.86 12.72 17.53
C ILE A 4 1.77 13.81 18.60
N GLU A 5 2.67 13.75 19.58
CA GLU A 5 2.78 14.76 20.65
C GLU A 5 3.01 16.16 20.06
N LEU A 6 3.89 16.29 19.08
CA LEU A 6 4.15 17.56 18.40
C LEU A 6 2.92 18.05 17.62
N ALA A 7 2.19 17.16 16.94
CA ALA A 7 0.97 17.51 16.22
C ALA A 7 -0.12 18.01 17.16
N GLU A 8 -0.26 17.40 18.34
CA GLU A 8 -1.21 17.84 19.37
C GLU A 8 -0.82 19.20 19.97
N MET A 9 0.45 19.37 20.37
CA MET A 9 0.95 20.63 20.95
C MET A 9 0.82 21.81 19.99
N SER A 10 1.03 21.58 18.70
CA SER A 10 0.92 22.61 17.65
C SER A 10 -0.50 22.81 17.13
N GLN A 11 -1.48 22.02 17.59
CA GLN A 11 -2.83 21.98 17.04
C GLN A 11 -2.85 21.74 15.52
N ALA A 12 -1.92 20.91 15.03
CA ALA A 12 -1.82 20.59 13.62
C ALA A 12 -3.11 19.91 13.12
N GLU A 13 -3.65 20.41 12.02
CA GLU A 13 -4.87 19.84 11.44
C GLU A 13 -4.63 18.55 10.65
N GLY A 14 -3.37 18.20 10.36
CA GLY A 14 -3.00 17.02 9.61
C GLY A 14 -1.52 16.70 9.65
N ILE A 15 -1.20 15.43 9.45
CA ILE A 15 0.14 14.89 9.27
C ILE A 15 0.28 14.52 7.79
N SER A 16 1.23 15.16 7.11
CA SER A 16 1.49 14.93 5.69
C SER A 16 2.56 13.85 5.50
N TRP A 17 2.18 12.73 4.90
CA TRP A 17 3.10 11.70 4.41
C TRP A 17 3.35 11.93 2.92
N ILE A 18 4.38 12.73 2.64
CA ILE A 18 4.75 13.18 1.29
C ILE A 18 4.94 12.02 0.29
N PRO A 19 5.61 10.89 0.64
CA PRO A 19 5.85 9.80 -0.31
C PRO A 19 4.58 9.24 -0.96
N ALA A 20 3.47 9.21 -0.21
CA ALA A 20 2.17 8.75 -0.69
C ALA A 20 1.21 9.89 -1.07
N HIS A 21 1.62 11.15 -0.88
CA HIS A 21 0.75 12.33 -1.00
C HIS A 21 -0.51 12.22 -0.12
N LEU A 22 -0.35 11.65 1.07
CA LEU A 22 -1.44 11.48 2.03
C LEU A 22 -1.37 12.56 3.11
N VAL A 23 -2.54 13.02 3.54
CA VAL A 23 -2.68 13.84 4.74
C VAL A 23 -3.73 13.19 5.64
N LEU A 24 -3.33 12.84 6.87
CA LEU A 24 -4.22 12.23 7.86
C LEU A 24 -4.41 13.16 9.05
N LYS A 25 -5.59 13.14 9.67
CA LYS A 25 -5.79 13.76 10.99
C LYS A 25 -4.82 13.11 12.00
N PRO A 26 -4.22 13.87 12.94
CA PRO A 26 -3.27 13.32 13.90
C PRO A 26 -3.80 12.10 14.67
N GLY A 27 -5.07 12.13 15.08
CA GLY A 27 -5.70 11.00 15.77
C GLY A 27 -5.79 9.73 14.92
N LEU A 28 -6.14 9.84 13.63
CA LEU A 28 -6.19 8.70 12.71
C LEU A 28 -4.80 8.14 12.43
N PHE A 29 -3.81 9.02 12.27
CA PHE A 29 -2.42 8.60 12.12
C PHE A 29 -1.94 7.83 13.36
N GLY A 30 -2.24 8.33 14.57
CA GLY A 30 -1.90 7.65 15.82
C GLY A 30 -2.55 6.28 15.95
N GLN A 31 -3.85 6.17 15.66
CA GLN A 31 -4.58 4.90 15.69
C GLN A 31 -3.99 3.85 14.73
N ALA A 32 -3.49 4.29 13.57
CA ALA A 32 -2.88 3.39 12.61
C ALA A 32 -1.44 3.01 13.01
N VAL A 33 -0.62 3.97 13.44
CA VAL A 33 0.83 3.79 13.60
C VAL A 33 1.22 3.21 14.96
N LEU A 34 0.51 3.54 16.04
CA LEU A 34 0.88 3.07 17.38
C LEU A 34 0.87 1.54 17.49
N PRO A 35 -0.18 0.81 17.05
CA PRO A 35 -0.17 -0.65 17.10
C PRO A 35 0.98 -1.27 16.30
N TRP A 36 1.36 -0.65 15.18
CA TRP A 36 2.50 -1.11 14.37
C TRP A 36 3.84 -0.97 15.10
N LEU A 37 4.04 0.15 15.79
CA LEU A 37 5.26 0.38 16.59
C LEU A 37 5.39 -0.60 17.76
N GLU A 38 4.27 -1.17 18.23
CA GLU A 38 4.22 -2.21 19.25
C GLU A 38 4.43 -3.63 18.68
N GLY A 39 4.80 -3.75 17.40
CA GLY A 39 5.04 -5.02 16.72
C GLY A 39 3.83 -5.59 15.97
N GLY A 40 2.76 -4.79 15.83
CA GLY A 40 1.60 -5.12 15.02
C GLY A 40 1.85 -5.05 13.50
N PRO A 41 0.80 -5.22 12.68
CA PRO A 41 0.91 -5.18 11.22
C PRO A 41 1.24 -3.79 10.70
N PHE A 42 1.84 -3.75 9.50
CA PHE A 42 2.14 -2.50 8.81
C PHE A 42 0.87 -1.68 8.50
N PRO A 43 0.83 -0.37 8.78
CA PRO A 43 -0.38 0.44 8.67
C PRO A 43 -0.49 1.05 7.27
N ALA A 44 -0.78 0.21 6.28
CA ALA A 44 -0.91 0.62 4.87
C ALA A 44 -1.76 1.90 4.67
N PRO A 45 -2.93 2.09 5.33
CA PRO A 45 -3.74 3.30 5.14
C PRO A 45 -3.05 4.61 5.53
N ALA A 46 -2.00 4.58 6.37
CA ALA A 46 -1.26 5.77 6.78
C ALA A 46 -0.09 6.10 5.84
N PHE A 47 0.37 5.13 5.04
CA PHE A 47 1.65 5.23 4.32
C PHE A 47 1.59 4.88 2.84
N VAL A 48 0.50 4.27 2.36
CA VAL A 48 0.34 3.84 0.98
C VAL A 48 -1.00 4.33 0.45
N ALA A 49 -0.94 5.16 -0.60
CA ALA A 49 -2.12 5.58 -1.33
C ALA A 49 -2.42 4.58 -2.46
N MET A 50 -3.70 4.39 -2.75
CA MET A 50 -4.18 3.61 -3.89
C MET A 50 -4.90 4.54 -4.85
N HIS A 51 -4.45 4.55 -6.11
CA HIS A 51 -5.03 5.35 -7.17
C HIS A 51 -5.67 4.43 -8.21
N ARG A 52 -6.93 4.70 -8.56
CA ARG A 52 -7.53 4.07 -9.73
C ARG A 52 -7.04 4.80 -10.98
N LEU A 53 -6.61 4.03 -11.98
CA LEU A 53 -6.21 4.52 -13.29
C LEU A 53 -7.38 4.47 -14.28
N ASP A 54 -7.25 5.15 -15.41
CA ASP A 54 -8.30 5.26 -16.43
C ASP A 54 -8.66 3.91 -17.08
N ASP A 55 -7.73 2.95 -17.09
CA ASP A 55 -7.91 1.58 -17.57
C ASP A 55 -8.57 0.65 -16.53
N GLY A 56 -8.94 1.18 -15.37
CA GLY A 56 -9.53 0.44 -14.26
C GLY A 56 -8.50 -0.21 -13.32
N SER A 57 -7.22 -0.19 -13.65
CA SER A 57 -6.12 -0.68 -12.80
C SER A 57 -5.98 0.14 -11.51
N MET A 58 -5.29 -0.43 -10.53
CA MET A 58 -4.94 0.26 -9.28
C MET A 58 -3.43 0.41 -9.15
N ALA A 59 -2.95 1.64 -9.00
CA ALA A 59 -1.56 1.96 -8.76
C ALA A 59 -1.31 2.31 -7.29
N SER A 60 -0.23 1.78 -6.71
CA SER A 60 0.23 2.19 -5.40
C SER A 60 1.05 3.47 -5.47
N ARG A 61 1.12 4.19 -4.36
CA ARG A 61 2.06 5.28 -4.14
C ARG A 61 2.53 5.29 -2.69
N GLY A 62 3.84 5.38 -2.48
CA GLY A 62 4.48 5.44 -1.18
C GLY A 62 5.25 4.15 -0.82
N LEU A 63 4.96 3.02 -1.48
CA LEU A 63 5.69 1.77 -1.24
C LEU A 63 7.15 1.87 -1.67
N ASN A 64 7.47 2.69 -2.66
CA ASN A 64 8.84 2.85 -3.12
C ASN A 64 9.79 3.30 -1.99
N LEU A 65 9.32 4.14 -1.06
CA LEU A 65 10.14 4.54 0.08
C LEU A 65 10.43 3.38 1.05
N LEU A 66 9.51 2.41 1.15
CA LEU A 66 9.57 1.32 2.12
C LEU A 66 10.30 0.08 1.57
N MET A 67 10.10 -0.22 0.29
CA MET A 67 10.58 -1.45 -0.33
C MET A 67 11.23 -1.26 -1.71
N GLY A 68 11.34 -0.02 -2.20
CA GLY A 68 12.04 0.31 -3.45
C GLY A 68 11.24 0.13 -4.75
N GLN A 69 9.96 -0.25 -4.68
CA GLN A 69 9.08 -0.40 -5.85
C GLN A 69 7.63 0.01 -5.52
N GLU A 70 6.93 0.54 -6.53
CA GLU A 70 5.47 0.62 -6.56
C GLU A 70 4.90 -0.56 -7.35
N PHE A 71 3.58 -0.78 -7.31
CA PHE A 71 2.88 -1.72 -8.18
C PHE A 71 1.74 -1.08 -8.96
N ILE A 72 1.39 -1.72 -10.09
CA ILE A 72 0.16 -1.50 -10.84
C ILE A 72 -0.56 -2.85 -10.91
N LEU A 73 -1.74 -2.92 -10.28
CA LEU A 73 -2.61 -4.08 -10.26
C LEU A 73 -3.68 -3.94 -11.33
N GLN A 74 -3.60 -4.81 -12.33
CA GLN A 74 -4.56 -4.86 -13.43
C GLN A 74 -5.81 -5.64 -13.02
N PRO A 75 -7.01 -5.22 -13.45
CA PRO A 75 -8.23 -5.97 -13.19
C PRO A 75 -8.20 -7.32 -13.91
N GLY A 76 -8.62 -8.37 -13.21
CA GLY A 76 -8.93 -9.64 -13.84
C GLY A 76 -10.14 -9.53 -14.78
N LYS A 77 -10.29 -10.50 -15.69
CA LYS A 77 -11.32 -10.50 -16.77
C LYS A 77 -12.77 -10.36 -16.28
N SER A 78 -13.05 -10.68 -15.02
CA SER A 78 -14.39 -10.67 -14.42
C SER A 78 -14.40 -10.06 -13.00
N GLU A 79 -13.37 -9.30 -12.63
CA GLU A 79 -13.28 -8.80 -11.26
C GLU A 79 -14.14 -7.57 -11.01
N ASP A 80 -14.89 -7.62 -9.90
CA ASP A 80 -15.55 -6.46 -9.32
C ASP A 80 -14.48 -5.47 -8.78
N ALA A 81 -14.72 -4.17 -8.96
CA ALA A 81 -13.92 -3.09 -8.39
C ALA A 81 -13.68 -3.26 -6.88
N SER A 82 -14.65 -3.83 -6.14
CA SER A 82 -14.51 -4.14 -4.72
C SER A 82 -13.48 -5.24 -4.44
N LEU A 83 -13.44 -6.28 -5.29
CA LEU A 83 -12.45 -7.34 -5.18
C LEU A 83 -11.05 -6.80 -5.48
N LEU A 84 -10.90 -6.01 -6.55
CA LEU A 84 -9.64 -5.39 -6.94
C LEU A 84 -9.04 -4.54 -5.81
N ALA A 85 -9.87 -3.73 -5.14
CA ALA A 85 -9.43 -2.92 -4.00
C ALA A 85 -8.95 -3.76 -2.82
N ARG A 86 -9.65 -4.86 -2.51
CA ARG A 86 -9.20 -5.81 -1.47
C ARG A 86 -7.89 -6.49 -1.87
N THR A 87 -7.75 -6.90 -3.12
CA THR A 87 -6.53 -7.51 -3.66
C THR A 87 -5.36 -6.54 -3.56
N ALA A 88 -5.54 -5.26 -3.90
CA ALA A 88 -4.52 -4.22 -3.76
C ALA A 88 -4.05 -4.08 -2.31
N VAL A 89 -4.97 -4.04 -1.33
CA VAL A 89 -4.60 -3.97 0.09
C VAL A 89 -3.84 -5.22 0.53
N ARG A 90 -4.29 -6.42 0.13
CA ARG A 90 -3.58 -7.67 0.46
C ARG A 90 -2.22 -7.79 -0.21
N LEU A 91 -2.08 -7.21 -1.39
CA LEU A 91 -0.81 -7.17 -2.10
C LEU A 91 0.19 -6.26 -1.37
N VAL A 92 -0.25 -5.13 -0.78
CA VAL A 92 0.60 -4.32 0.10
C VAL A 92 1.12 -5.15 1.27
N ASP A 93 0.22 -5.83 1.99
CA ASP A 93 0.61 -6.67 3.15
C ASP A 93 1.67 -7.70 2.74
N TRP A 94 1.46 -8.36 1.59
CA TRP A 94 2.39 -9.36 1.08
C TRP A 94 3.74 -8.75 0.69
N LEU A 95 3.74 -7.65 -0.06
CA LEU A 95 4.96 -6.98 -0.54
C LEU A 95 5.78 -6.39 0.60
N VAL A 96 5.15 -5.83 1.63
CA VAL A 96 5.86 -5.34 2.82
C VAL A 96 6.53 -6.49 3.59
N ALA A 97 5.93 -7.67 3.60
CA ALA A 97 6.49 -8.85 4.26
C ALA A 97 7.61 -9.53 3.44
N HIS A 98 7.55 -9.49 2.11
CA HIS A 98 8.47 -10.23 1.22
C HIS A 98 9.53 -9.35 0.54
N GLY A 99 9.33 -8.03 0.53
CA GLY A 99 10.23 -7.09 -0.10
C GLY A 99 10.06 -6.98 -1.63
N PRO A 100 11.04 -6.36 -2.32
CA PRO A 100 10.96 -6.08 -3.75
C PRO A 100 10.86 -7.35 -4.60
N VAL A 101 10.16 -7.24 -5.73
CA VAL A 101 10.04 -8.31 -6.73
C VAL A 101 11.14 -8.10 -7.77
N LEU A 102 12.13 -8.99 -7.77
CA LEU A 102 13.26 -8.97 -8.70
C LEU A 102 13.15 -10.02 -9.81
N GLN A 103 12.30 -11.02 -9.60
CA GLN A 103 12.04 -12.12 -10.53
C GLN A 103 10.54 -12.38 -10.57
N PRO A 104 9.98 -12.85 -11.70
CA PRO A 104 8.57 -13.23 -11.77
C PRO A 104 8.20 -14.20 -10.65
N THR A 105 7.14 -13.89 -9.92
CA THR A 105 6.68 -14.69 -8.78
C THR A 105 5.16 -14.70 -8.69
N ARG A 106 4.62 -15.59 -7.87
CA ARG A 106 3.18 -15.72 -7.65
C ARG A 106 2.89 -15.55 -6.16
N ALA A 107 2.09 -14.54 -5.84
CA ALA A 107 1.62 -14.29 -4.48
C ALA A 107 0.25 -14.95 -4.28
N ILE A 108 0.09 -15.72 -3.21
CA ILE A 108 -1.20 -16.27 -2.80
C ILE A 108 -1.75 -15.38 -1.70
N LEU A 109 -2.79 -14.61 -2.03
CA LEU A 109 -3.36 -13.60 -1.16
C LEU A 109 -4.64 -14.13 -0.50
N ALA A 110 -4.65 -14.14 0.83
CA ALA A 110 -5.76 -14.66 1.61
C ALA A 110 -7.09 -13.97 1.24
N GLY A 111 -8.07 -14.77 0.82
CA GLY A 111 -9.42 -14.30 0.48
C GLY A 111 -9.56 -13.56 -0.86
N THR A 112 -8.49 -13.44 -1.65
CA THR A 112 -8.51 -12.76 -2.97
C THR A 112 -7.92 -13.61 -4.10
N GLY A 113 -7.14 -14.64 -3.78
CA GLY A 113 -6.65 -15.60 -4.78
C GLY A 113 -5.19 -15.37 -5.13
N ALA A 114 -4.78 -15.87 -6.29
CA ALA A 114 -3.41 -15.77 -6.75
C ALA A 114 -3.20 -14.52 -7.61
N VAL A 115 -2.06 -13.86 -7.41
CA VAL A 115 -1.63 -12.69 -8.18
C VAL A 115 -0.26 -12.98 -8.76
N SER A 116 -0.16 -12.89 -10.08
CA SER A 116 1.09 -12.97 -10.82
C SER A 116 1.81 -11.62 -10.75
N LEU A 117 3.08 -11.63 -10.33
CA LEU A 117 3.90 -10.43 -10.13
C LEU A 117 5.11 -10.46 -11.05
N GLU A 118 5.28 -9.41 -11.84
CA GLU A 118 6.40 -9.23 -12.75
C GLU A 118 6.98 -7.84 -12.58
N ALA A 119 8.31 -7.72 -12.57
CA ALA A 119 8.98 -6.43 -12.49
C ALA A 119 10.06 -6.34 -13.56
N GLN A 120 10.15 -5.17 -14.19
CA GLN A 120 11.31 -4.76 -14.96
C GLN A 120 12.17 -3.82 -14.10
N PHE A 121 13.49 -3.85 -14.29
CA PHE A 121 14.39 -3.00 -13.51
C PHE A 121 14.00 -1.53 -13.64
N GLY A 122 13.85 -0.84 -12.49
CA GLY A 122 13.45 0.57 -12.44
C GLY A 122 11.99 0.86 -12.80
N SER A 123 11.14 -0.17 -12.96
CA SER A 123 9.72 -0.04 -13.26
C SER A 123 8.83 -0.53 -12.10
N PRO A 124 7.58 -0.05 -12.02
CA PRO A 124 6.60 -0.62 -11.11
C PRO A 124 6.40 -2.12 -11.36
N ILE A 125 6.04 -2.85 -10.30
CA ILE A 125 5.61 -4.24 -10.36
C ILE A 125 4.27 -4.28 -11.10
N LEU A 126 4.21 -5.04 -12.19
CA LEU A 126 2.96 -5.37 -12.86
C LEU A 126 2.35 -6.57 -12.15
N ALA A 127 1.19 -6.35 -11.54
CA ALA A 127 0.42 -7.35 -10.84
C ALA A 127 -0.85 -7.70 -11.64
N ARG A 128 -1.11 -8.99 -11.82
CA ARG A 128 -2.29 -9.50 -12.54
C ARG A 128 -3.01 -10.55 -11.71
N CYS A 129 -4.30 -10.36 -11.50
CA CYS A 129 -5.16 -11.39 -10.92
C CYS A 129 -5.35 -12.53 -11.93
N ASP A 130 -5.29 -13.77 -11.45
CA ASP A 130 -5.49 -14.98 -12.27
C ASP A 130 -6.97 -15.27 -12.54
#